data_AF-A0A947JDL5-F1
#
_entry.id   AF-A0A947JDL5-F1
#
_cell.length_a   1.000
_cell.length_b   1.000
_cell.length_c   1.000
_cell.angle_alpha   90.00
_cell.angle_beta   90.00
_cell.angle_gamma   90.00
#
_symmetry.space_group_name_H-M   'P 1'
#
loop_
_entity.id
_entity.type
_entity.pdbx_description
1 polymer ?
#
loop_
_entity_poly.entity_id
_entity_poly.type
_entity_poly.pdbx_seq_one_letter_code
_entity_poly.pdbx_strand_id
1 'polypeptide(L)'
;MKVTTKLWIGLAILIILSPVGLILPEHFKAGSAWGEWGADEMQKLVGYIPQGLQKLASLWSAPIPDYAFKGWEEKGLPHLSIAYTISAVVGIGITVVVMILIGKALTKKNN
;
A
#
# COMPACT_ATOMS: atom_id res chain seq x y z
N MET A 1 24.85 -26.17 11.15
CA MET A 1 24.49 -24.73 11.25
C MET A 1 23.44 -24.53 12.32
N LYS A 2 23.57 -23.51 13.17
CA LYS A 2 22.55 -23.16 14.17
C LYS A 2 21.26 -22.75 13.47
N VAL A 3 20.11 -22.98 14.11
CA VAL A 3 18.79 -22.58 13.59
C VAL A 3 18.77 -21.09 13.24
N THR A 4 19.39 -20.25 14.07
CA THR A 4 19.56 -18.81 13.83
C THR A 4 20.26 -18.51 12.51
N THR A 5 21.30 -19.25 12.15
CA THR A 5 22.01 -19.06 10.87
C THR A 5 21.11 -19.38 9.67
N LYS A 6 20.30 -20.44 9.78
CA LYS A 6 19.33 -20.79 8.72
C LYS A 6 18.25 -19.72 8.57
N LEU A 7 17.76 -19.16 9.69
CA LEU A 7 16.81 -18.04 9.68
C LEU A 7 17.39 -16.80 8.99
N TRP A 8 18.62 -16.42 9.32
CA TRP A 8 19.28 -15.26 8.69
C TRP A 8 19.49 -15.44 7.19
N ILE A 9 19.84 -16.64 6.75
CA ILE A 9 19.95 -16.95 5.31
C ILE A 9 18.58 -16.85 4.65
N GLY A 10 17.53 -17.41 5.26
CA GLY A 10 16.17 -17.28 4.74
C GLY A 10 15.72 -15.83 4.63
N LEU A 11 16.01 -15.01 5.65
CA LEU A 11 15.69 -13.59 5.64
C LEU A 11 16.46 -12.83 4.56
N ALA A 12 17.75 -13.13 4.37
CA ALA A 12 18.55 -12.54 3.31
C ALA A 12 18.00 -12.88 1.92
N ILE A 13 17.57 -14.12 1.70
CA ILE A 13 16.90 -14.55 0.47
C ILE A 13 15.59 -13.74 0.27
N LEU A 14 14.77 -13.61 1.30
CA LEU A 14 13.51 -12.85 1.22
C LEU A 14 13.75 -11.36 0.90
N ILE A 15 14.79 -10.74 1.48
CA ILE A 15 15.16 -9.36 1.18
C ILE A 15 15.50 -9.21 -0.31
N ILE A 16 16.24 -10.17 -0.88
CA ILE A 16 16.61 -10.15 -2.30
C ILE A 16 15.38 -10.42 -3.20
N LEU A 17 14.47 -11.29 -2.79
CA LEU A 17 13.25 -11.61 -3.54
C LEU A 17 12.17 -10.52 -3.44
N SER A 18 12.15 -9.72 -2.39
CA SER A 18 11.16 -8.66 -2.19
C SER A 18 11.09 -7.64 -3.35
N PRO A 19 12.20 -7.06 -3.84
CA PRO A 19 12.15 -6.12 -4.97
C PRO A 19 11.82 -6.79 -6.31
N VAL A 20 11.93 -8.12 -6.42
CA VAL A 20 11.61 -8.85 -7.66
C VAL A 20 10.14 -8.67 -8.05
N GLY A 21 9.23 -8.61 -7.06
CA GLY A 21 7.80 -8.39 -7.28
C GLY A 21 7.44 -6.99 -7.81
N LEU A 22 8.38 -6.04 -7.76
CA LEU A 22 8.25 -4.69 -8.34
C LEU A 22 8.97 -4.60 -9.69
N ILE A 23 10.22 -5.08 -9.73
CA ILE A 23 11.11 -4.96 -10.89
C ILE A 23 10.59 -5.79 -12.08
N LEU A 24 10.10 -7.01 -11.87
CA LEU A 24 9.64 -7.84 -12.98
C LEU A 24 8.38 -7.26 -13.64
N PRO A 25 7.30 -6.89 -12.91
CA PRO A 25 6.14 -6.28 -13.55
C PRO A 25 6.47 -4.98 -14.30
N GLU A 26 7.33 -4.14 -13.73
CA GLU A 26 7.79 -2.91 -14.39
C GLU A 26 8.59 -3.21 -15.66
N HIS A 27 9.55 -4.14 -15.60
CA HIS A 27 10.41 -4.47 -16.73
C HIS A 27 9.66 -5.14 -17.89
N PHE A 28 8.74 -6.05 -17.57
CA PHE A 28 7.93 -6.78 -18.56
C PHE A 28 6.62 -6.06 -18.93
N LYS A 29 6.37 -4.87 -18.37
CA LYS A 29 5.11 -4.12 -18.54
C LYS A 29 3.87 -4.96 -18.20
N ALA A 30 3.98 -5.81 -17.17
CA ALA A 30 2.93 -6.74 -16.76
C ALA A 30 1.87 -6.10 -15.84
N GLY A 31 1.94 -4.78 -15.63
CA GLY A 31 1.02 -4.03 -14.77
C GLY A 31 1.57 -3.81 -13.36
N SER A 32 0.69 -3.71 -12.38
CA SER A 32 1.03 -3.43 -10.98
C SER A 32 1.85 -4.52 -10.29
N ALA A 33 2.43 -4.13 -9.16
CA ALA A 33 3.23 -5.00 -8.30
C ALA A 33 2.45 -6.24 -7.84
N TRP A 34 3.16 -7.34 -7.62
CA TRP A 34 2.52 -8.55 -7.12
C TRP A 34 1.86 -8.31 -5.77
N GLY A 35 0.54 -8.50 -5.73
CA GLY A 35 -0.30 -8.31 -4.53
C GLY A 35 -0.97 -6.95 -4.43
N GLU A 36 -0.63 -6.00 -5.31
CA GLU A 36 -1.23 -4.65 -5.35
C GLU A 36 -2.33 -4.51 -6.41
N TRP A 37 -2.84 -5.62 -6.94
CA TRP A 37 -3.78 -5.59 -8.06
C TRP A 37 -5.16 -5.01 -7.70
N GLY A 38 -5.62 -4.09 -8.55
CA GLY A 38 -6.97 -3.56 -8.53
C GLY A 38 -8.02 -4.52 -9.11
N ALA A 39 -9.31 -4.20 -8.91
CA ALA A 39 -10.40 -4.98 -9.48
C ALA A 39 -10.40 -4.95 -11.02
N ASP A 40 -10.07 -3.81 -11.64
CA ASP A 40 -9.95 -3.65 -13.08
C ASP A 40 -8.73 -4.40 -13.64
N GLU A 41 -7.62 -4.42 -12.90
CA GLU A 41 -6.43 -5.19 -13.28
C GLU A 41 -6.68 -6.69 -13.22
N MET A 42 -7.37 -7.17 -12.18
CA MET A 42 -7.78 -8.57 -12.10
C MET A 42 -8.67 -8.95 -13.28
N GLN A 43 -9.60 -8.07 -13.68
CA GLN A 43 -10.40 -8.31 -14.88
C GLN A 43 -9.55 -8.41 -16.15
N LYS A 44 -8.52 -7.58 -16.31
CA LYS A 44 -7.59 -7.63 -17.45
C LYS A 44 -6.71 -8.88 -17.44
N LEU A 45 -6.26 -9.32 -16.27
CA LEU A 45 -5.34 -10.45 -16.10
C LEU A 45 -6.03 -11.81 -16.22
N VAL A 46 -7.20 -11.97 -15.60
CA VAL A 46 -7.90 -13.27 -15.51
C VAL A 46 -9.25 -13.31 -16.21
N GLY A 47 -9.71 -12.19 -16.78
CA GLY A 47 -10.97 -12.09 -17.54
C GLY A 47 -12.23 -11.90 -16.69
N TYR A 48 -12.11 -11.84 -15.36
CA TYR A 48 -13.23 -11.60 -14.44
C TYR A 48 -12.76 -10.97 -13.13
N ILE A 49 -13.70 -10.40 -12.37
CA ILE A 49 -13.44 -9.85 -11.03
C ILE A 49 -13.90 -10.87 -9.98
N PRO A 50 -13.01 -11.36 -9.11
CA PRO A 50 -13.40 -12.25 -8.02
C PRO A 50 -14.48 -11.60 -7.13
N GLN A 51 -15.53 -12.36 -6.78
CA GLN A 51 -16.69 -11.81 -6.04
C GLN A 51 -16.30 -11.17 -4.69
N GLY A 52 -15.33 -11.77 -3.98
CA GLY A 52 -14.81 -11.21 -2.73
C GLY A 52 -14.13 -9.85 -2.96
N LEU A 53 -13.31 -9.74 -4.01
CA LEU A 53 -12.67 -8.49 -4.39
C LEU A 53 -13.69 -7.43 -4.79
N GLN A 54 -14.71 -7.79 -5.57
CA GLN A 54 -15.77 -6.86 -5.97
C GLN A 54 -16.52 -6.27 -4.77
N LYS A 55 -16.85 -7.11 -3.77
CA LYS A 55 -17.53 -6.65 -2.55
C LYS A 55 -16.63 -5.74 -1.72
N LEU A 56 -15.36 -6.07 -1.57
CA LEU A 56 -14.43 -5.31 -0.72
C LEU A 56 -13.93 -4.03 -1.37
N ALA A 57 -13.70 -4.03 -2.69
CA ALA A 57 -13.20 -2.88 -3.43
C ALA A 57 -14.15 -1.67 -3.38
N SER A 58 -15.45 -1.91 -3.19
CA SER A 58 -16.46 -0.85 -3.07
C SER A 58 -16.60 -0.27 -1.66
N LEU A 59 -16.00 -0.89 -0.63
CA LEU A 59 -16.13 -0.44 0.76
C LEU A 59 -15.34 0.84 1.05
N TRP A 60 -14.25 1.07 0.32
CA TRP A 60 -13.36 2.19 0.57
C TRP A 60 -12.81 2.72 -0.75
N SER A 61 -12.91 4.04 -0.93
CA SER A 61 -12.22 4.75 -2.00
C SER A 61 -11.28 5.75 -1.36
N ALA A 62 -9.99 5.65 -1.69
CA ALA A 62 -8.98 6.55 -1.15
C ALA A 62 -9.31 8.00 -1.54
N PRO A 63 -9.30 8.97 -0.60
CA PRO A 63 -9.55 10.37 -0.93
C PRO A 63 -8.55 10.97 -1.93
N ILE A 64 -7.31 10.48 -1.91
CA ILE A 64 -6.24 10.86 -2.84
C ILE A 64 -5.64 9.55 -3.39
N PRO A 65 -6.19 9.02 -4.51
CA PRO A 65 -5.64 7.83 -5.14
C PRO A 65 -4.22 8.11 -5.67
N ASP A 66 -3.38 7.08 -5.65
CA ASP A 66 -2.00 7.10 -6.14
C ASP A 66 -1.09 8.18 -5.52
N TYR A 67 -1.53 8.77 -4.40
CA TYR A 67 -0.86 9.87 -3.72
C TYR A 67 -0.56 11.08 -4.64
N ALA A 68 -1.35 11.23 -5.70
CA ALA A 68 -1.22 12.30 -6.68
C ALA A 68 -2.36 13.31 -6.52
N PHE A 69 -2.02 14.60 -6.46
CA PHE A 69 -3.04 15.64 -6.55
C PHE A 69 -3.60 15.71 -7.97
N LYS A 70 -4.89 15.97 -8.10
CA LYS A 70 -5.56 16.10 -9.40
C LYS A 70 -4.82 17.10 -10.30
N GLY A 71 -4.39 16.65 -11.48
CA GLY A 71 -3.61 17.45 -12.43
C GLY A 71 -2.10 17.51 -12.16
N TRP A 72 -1.59 16.74 -11.20
CA TRP A 72 -0.15 16.54 -10.98
C TRP A 72 0.36 15.17 -11.46
N GLU A 73 -0.53 14.30 -11.93
CA GLU A 73 -0.22 12.96 -12.45
C GLU A 73 0.85 13.00 -13.56
N GLU A 74 0.82 14.03 -14.41
CA GLU A 74 1.81 14.21 -15.49
C GLU A 74 3.02 15.07 -15.09
N LYS A 75 3.05 15.64 -13.88
CA LYS A 75 4.05 16.64 -13.47
C LYS A 75 5.37 16.03 -12.96
N GLY A 76 5.82 14.92 -13.54
CA GLY A 76 7.15 14.34 -13.28
C GLY A 76 7.42 13.91 -11.82
N LEU A 77 8.55 13.24 -11.62
CA LEU A 77 8.90 12.61 -10.34
C LEU A 77 8.97 13.55 -9.12
N PRO A 78 9.44 14.81 -9.22
CA PRO A 78 9.54 15.70 -8.05
C PRO A 78 8.18 16.08 -7.45
N HIS A 79 7.17 16.36 -8.28
CA HIS A 79 5.84 16.73 -7.80
C HIS A 79 5.12 15.53 -7.17
N LEU A 80 5.26 14.34 -7.76
CA LEU A 80 4.73 13.10 -7.20
C LEU A 80 5.36 12.79 -5.84
N SER A 81 6.67 13.00 -5.69
CA SER A 81 7.37 12.78 -4.42
C SER A 81 6.91 13.75 -3.33
N ILE A 82 6.62 15.01 -3.68
CA ILE A 82 6.06 16.01 -2.75
C ILE A 82 4.64 15.60 -2.35
N ALA A 83 3.78 15.23 -3.30
CA ALA A 83 2.41 14.82 -3.02
C ALA A 83 2.37 13.55 -2.14
N TYR A 84 3.27 12.60 -2.38
CA TYR A 84 3.49 11.42 -1.53
C TYR A 84 3.90 11.81 -0.10
N THR A 85 4.88 12.70 0.03
CA THR A 85 5.37 13.15 1.35
C THR A 85 4.28 13.86 2.15
N ILE A 86 3.52 14.74 1.50
CA ILE A 86 2.39 15.43 2.12
C ILE A 86 1.34 14.43 2.56
N SER A 87 0.99 13.46 1.70
CA SER A 87 0.04 12.41 2.03
C SER A 87 0.47 11.59 3.25
N ALA A 88 1.78 11.28 3.35
CA ALA A 88 2.33 10.60 4.51
C ALA A 88 2.20 11.43 5.80
N VAL A 89 2.55 12.72 5.76
CA VAL A 89 2.43 13.62 6.92
C VAL A 89 0.98 13.74 7.39
N VAL A 90 0.04 13.89 6.45
CA VAL A 90 -1.39 13.96 6.75
C VAL A 90 -1.88 12.65 7.36
N GLY A 91 -1.51 11.50 6.78
CA GLY A 91 -1.87 10.19 7.30
C GLY A 91 -1.36 9.94 8.72
N ILE A 92 -0.12 10.33 9.01
CA ILE A 92 0.47 10.27 10.37
C ILE A 92 -0.34 11.14 11.32
N GLY A 93 -0.61 12.41 10.95
CA GLY A 93 -1.36 13.35 11.77
C GLY A 93 -2.74 12.83 12.15
N ILE A 94 -3.50 12.33 11.15
CA ILE A 94 -4.82 11.73 11.36
C ILE A 94 -4.73 10.52 12.31
N THR A 95 -3.76 9.63 12.07
CA THR A 95 -3.57 8.43 12.90
C THR A 95 -3.31 8.81 14.37
N VAL A 96 -2.40 9.76 14.62
CA VAL A 96 -2.10 10.24 15.97
C VAL A 96 -3.34 10.81 16.65
N VAL A 97 -4.08 11.68 15.96
CA VAL A 97 -5.31 12.29 16.50
C VAL A 97 -6.33 11.21 16.85
N VAL A 98 -6.58 10.26 15.95
CA VAL A 98 -7.53 9.16 16.18
C VAL A 98 -7.11 8.32 17.39
N MET A 99 -5.82 7.98 17.52
CA MET A 99 -5.33 7.20 18.66
C MET A 99 -5.47 7.95 19.98
N ILE A 100 -5.22 9.26 20.00
CA ILE A 100 -5.45 10.09 21.19
C ILE A 100 -6.94 10.11 21.57
N LEU A 101 -7.83 10.25 20.59
CA LEU A 101 -9.28 10.26 20.82
C LEU A 101 -9.78 8.92 21.37
N ILE A 102 -9.34 7.80 20.78
CA ILE A 102 -9.65 6.46 21.27
C ILE A 102 -9.14 6.28 22.70
N GLY A 103 -7.89 6.66 22.97
CA GLY A 103 -7.31 6.61 24.31
C GLY A 103 -8.14 7.40 25.33
N LYS A 104 -8.50 8.65 25.01
CA LYS A 104 -9.36 9.48 25.87
C LYS A 104 -10.74 8.84 26.10
N ALA A 105 -11.37 8.29 25.07
CA ALA A 105 -12.67 7.63 25.19
C ALA A 105 -12.61 6.39 26.09
N LEU A 106 -11.55 5.59 25.98
CA LEU A 106 -11.35 4.40 26.81
C LEU A 106 -11.04 4.76 28.27
N THR A 107 -10.18 5.75 28.52
CA THR A 107 -9.83 6.17 29.88
C THR A 107 -10.99 6.89 30.58
N LYS A 108 -11.83 7.63 29.84
CA LYS A 108 -12.99 8.33 30.40
C LYS A 108 -14.08 7.38 30.95
N LYS A 109 -14.10 6.11 30.54
CA LYS A 109 -15.11 5.13 31.01
C LYS A 109 -14.84 4.60 32.44
N ASN A 110 -13.66 4.89 33.00
CA ASN A 110 -13.24 4.39 34.32
C ASN A 110 -13.19 5.46 35.43
N ASN A 111 -13.64 6.70 35.13
CA ASN A 111 -13.87 7.78 36.10
C ASN A 111 -15.36 8.16 36.08
#